data_AF-A0A3D0V4M9-F1
#
_entry.id   AF-A0A3D0V4M9-F1
#
_cell.length_a   1.000
_cell.length_b   1.000
_cell.length_c   1.000
_cell.angle_alpha   90.00
_cell.angle_beta   90.00
_cell.angle_gamma   90.00
#
_symmetry.space_group_name_H-M   'P 1'
#
loop_
_entity.id
_entity.type
_entity.pdbx_description
1 polymer ?
#
loop_
_entity_poly.entity_id
_entity_poly.type
_entity_poly.pdbx_seq_one_letter_code
_entity_poly.pdbx_strand_id
1 'polypeptide(L)'
;MGKRIFLCFLFCISLLSFAFPAFAEDNNCFCWYNPDLNFDEAPYCKSYYIAVEVNCENFCSSQFGEMYASYMYSRHEETISIYAEHCAKYVDPSTVVTETSEEIVSYLIPELSVPFRSDFAFSPITKTGSTITIGFLGDYISSLYQWLIGTMILIAIVMIMVRGVQYIISGTGGNTSKAMTGIRNAVIGLILLMSVVTILEITNPELTLFRALTITDITETPLLPYGESTQDSVNGTLYTALGAPTAGNILILNGQQVADDMVTSLENAAKTIQTSGYGMIITSGVRSMQKQLALIAQNCKNPAGSATCDPKENRPQTCILKDNDPKNCPHTTGHAVDIWASHEVNGTAVQCIDQKTCLSDLTACFENDCQKTLISAMQAEGFCVLATEPWHFEKPQMSTSCRGAH
;
A
#
# COMPACT_ATOMS: atom_id res chain seq x y z
N MET A 1 67.58 -15.49 16.90
CA MET A 1 66.21 -16.00 16.69
C MET A 1 65.13 -15.14 17.37
N GLY A 2 65.32 -14.69 18.62
CA GLY A 2 64.28 -13.98 19.39
C GLY A 2 63.77 -12.63 18.83
N LYS A 3 64.63 -11.84 18.16
CA LYS A 3 64.22 -10.51 17.63
C LYS A 3 63.19 -10.57 16.49
N ARG A 4 63.15 -11.64 15.70
CA ARG A 4 62.19 -11.77 14.57
C ARG A 4 60.81 -12.27 15.03
N ILE A 5 60.78 -13.09 16.08
CA ILE A 5 59.54 -13.55 16.71
C ILE A 5 58.88 -12.41 17.51
N PHE A 6 59.69 -11.60 18.19
CA PHE A 6 59.20 -10.41 18.90
C PHE A 6 58.62 -9.35 17.95
N LEU A 7 59.21 -9.18 16.76
CA LEU A 7 58.70 -8.25 15.74
C LEU A 7 57.36 -8.73 15.13
N CYS A 8 57.17 -10.04 14.92
CA CYS A 8 55.88 -10.59 14.48
C CYS A 8 54.79 -10.48 15.56
N PHE A 9 55.15 -10.65 16.83
CA PHE A 9 54.20 -10.50 17.94
C PHE A 9 53.77 -9.03 18.12
N LEU A 10 54.70 -8.07 17.97
CA LEU A 10 54.38 -6.64 17.97
C LEU A 10 53.54 -6.22 16.77
N PHE A 11 53.76 -6.81 15.58
CA PHE A 11 52.95 -6.51 14.39
C PHE A 11 51.52 -7.08 14.49
N CYS A 12 51.35 -8.25 15.13
CA CYS A 12 50.03 -8.80 15.45
C CYS A 12 49.28 -7.95 16.49
N ILE A 13 49.97 -7.42 17.52
CA ILE A 13 49.36 -6.55 18.53
C ILE A 13 49.05 -5.16 17.94
N SER A 14 49.83 -4.64 16.99
CA SER A 14 49.52 -3.36 16.33
C SER A 14 48.34 -3.47 15.34
N LEU A 15 48.13 -4.64 14.71
CA LEU A 15 46.95 -4.90 13.88
C LEU A 15 45.67 -5.10 14.70
N LEU A 16 45.78 -5.58 15.95
CA LEU A 16 44.68 -5.64 16.92
C LEU A 16 44.39 -4.29 17.60
N SER A 17 45.24 -3.27 17.39
CA SER A 17 45.12 -1.94 18.00
C SER A 17 44.63 -0.86 17.04
N PHE A 18 44.35 -1.20 15.76
CA PHE A 18 43.48 -0.38 14.92
C PHE A 18 42.04 -0.56 15.41
N ALA A 19 41.74 0.05 16.56
CA ALA A 19 40.38 0.43 16.87
C ALA A 19 39.94 1.34 15.72
N PHE A 20 39.00 0.88 14.91
CA PHE A 20 38.30 1.74 13.96
C PHE A 20 37.89 3.01 14.73
N PRO A 21 38.14 4.23 14.22
CA PRO A 21 37.54 5.40 14.82
C PRO A 21 36.04 5.16 14.80
N ALA A 22 35.44 5.01 15.99
CA ALA A 22 34.00 5.14 16.12
C ALA A 22 33.70 6.58 15.70
N PHE A 23 33.24 6.75 14.45
CA PHE A 23 32.63 8.00 14.03
C PHE A 23 31.45 8.20 14.98
N ALA A 24 31.55 9.20 15.87
CA ALA A 24 30.40 9.63 16.64
C ALA A 24 29.41 10.23 15.64
N GLU A 25 28.36 9.49 15.30
CA GLU A 25 27.27 9.99 14.47
C GLU A 25 26.44 10.98 15.29
N ASP A 26 26.31 12.22 14.79
CA ASP A 26 25.45 13.23 15.39
C ASP A 26 23.98 12.94 15.03
N ASN A 27 23.17 12.58 16.03
CA ASN A 27 21.77 12.18 15.86
C ASN A 27 20.82 13.27 16.40
N ASN A 28 19.76 13.58 15.65
CA ASN A 28 18.70 14.48 16.11
C ASN A 28 17.38 13.73 16.24
N CYS A 29 16.72 13.88 17.39
CA CYS A 29 15.34 13.43 17.56
C CYS A 29 14.40 14.61 17.63
N PHE A 30 13.31 14.51 16.87
CA PHE A 30 12.22 15.46 16.90
C PHE A 30 11.07 14.83 17.67
N CYS A 31 10.52 15.56 18.64
CA CYS A 31 9.44 15.08 19.49
C CYS A 31 8.20 15.93 19.25
N TRP A 32 7.08 15.26 18.98
CA TRP A 32 5.77 15.88 18.91
C TRP A 32 5.01 15.53 20.19
N TYR A 33 4.47 16.55 20.83
CA TYR A 33 3.61 16.36 21.99
C TYR A 33 2.40 17.28 21.92
N ASN A 34 1.29 16.82 22.47
CA ASN A 34 0.06 17.58 22.57
C ASN A 34 -0.14 17.96 24.04
N PRO A 35 0.02 19.24 24.43
CA PRO A 35 -0.25 19.65 25.80
C PRO A 35 -1.77 19.72 26.02
N ASP A 36 -2.30 18.61 26.53
CA ASP A 36 -3.67 18.43 27.03
C ASP A 36 -4.84 18.40 26.03
N LEU A 37 -5.73 17.44 26.32
CA LEU A 37 -6.96 17.04 25.65
C LEU A 37 -8.10 18.08 25.75
N ASN A 38 -7.78 19.38 25.67
CA ASN A 38 -8.77 20.45 25.49
C ASN A 38 -8.51 21.13 24.14
N PHE A 39 -9.49 20.98 23.26
CA PHE A 39 -9.50 21.22 21.82
C PHE A 39 -9.29 22.68 21.36
N ASP A 40 -8.37 23.45 21.93
CA ASP A 40 -8.18 24.86 21.54
C ASP A 40 -6.72 25.32 21.32
N GLU A 41 -5.70 24.48 21.54
CA GLU A 41 -4.30 24.86 21.24
C GLU A 41 -3.62 23.87 20.28
N ALA A 42 -2.94 24.42 19.26
CA ALA A 42 -2.30 23.65 18.19
C ALA A 42 -1.09 22.83 18.71
N PRO A 43 -0.77 21.66 18.12
CA PRO A 43 0.35 20.82 18.57
C PRO A 43 1.69 21.57 18.46
N TYR A 44 2.53 21.44 19.49
CA TYR A 44 3.87 22.04 19.54
C TYR A 44 4.94 21.01 19.13
N CYS A 45 5.88 21.43 18.27
CA CYS A 45 7.01 20.60 17.81
C CYS A 45 8.34 21.13 18.39
N LYS A 46 9.17 20.24 18.96
CA LYS A 46 10.47 20.61 19.55
C LYS A 46 11.57 19.60 19.21
N SER A 47 12.77 20.10 18.86
CA SER A 47 13.93 19.27 18.51
C SER A 47 14.95 19.18 19.65
N TYR A 48 15.60 18.02 19.75
CA TYR A 48 16.66 17.76 20.72
C TYR A 48 17.86 17.09 20.04
N TYR A 49 19.05 17.61 20.35
CA TYR A 49 20.32 17.05 19.91
C TYR A 49 20.73 15.90 20.84
N ILE A 50 21.08 14.74 20.28
CA ILE A 50 21.52 13.60 21.09
C ILE A 50 22.80 12.97 20.53
N ALA A 51 23.78 12.76 21.42
CA ALA A 51 25.12 12.34 21.05
C ALA A 51 25.31 10.81 20.93
N VAL A 52 24.23 10.02 21.03
CA VAL A 52 24.26 8.54 20.98
C VAL A 52 23.02 8.04 20.24
N GLU A 53 23.12 6.87 19.61
CA GLU A 53 22.00 6.14 19.00
C GLU A 53 21.02 5.70 20.10
N VAL A 54 20.10 6.59 20.48
CA VAL A 54 18.99 6.31 21.40
C VAL A 54 17.73 6.18 20.55
N ASN A 55 16.87 5.19 20.84
CA ASN A 55 15.54 5.13 20.22
C ASN A 55 14.81 6.44 20.52
N CYS A 56 14.60 7.26 19.48
CA CYS A 56 13.93 8.56 19.59
C CYS A 56 12.54 8.43 20.23
N GLU A 57 11.86 7.29 20.05
CA GLU A 57 10.58 7.00 20.70
C GLU A 57 10.69 7.01 22.21
N ASN A 58 11.63 6.22 22.75
CA ASN A 58 11.88 6.13 24.19
C ASN A 58 12.38 7.46 24.75
N PHE A 59 13.23 8.16 24.01
CA PHE A 59 13.72 9.48 24.41
C PHE A 59 12.57 10.49 24.52
N CYS A 60 11.78 10.65 23.46
CA CYS A 60 10.67 11.60 23.46
C CYS A 60 9.57 11.22 24.47
N SER A 61 9.26 9.93 24.61
CA SER A 61 8.36 9.43 25.65
C SER A 61 8.89 9.73 27.06
N SER A 62 10.20 9.64 27.30
CA SER A 62 10.79 9.97 28.60
C SER A 62 10.74 11.46 28.93
N GLN A 63 10.79 12.34 27.92
CA GLN A 63 10.77 13.79 28.11
C GLN A 63 9.35 14.34 28.29
N PHE A 64 8.37 13.76 27.59
CA PHE A 64 7.00 14.29 27.54
C PHE A 64 5.93 13.40 28.19
N GLY A 65 6.30 12.18 28.61
CA GLY A 65 5.36 11.24 29.25
C GLY A 65 4.21 10.88 28.32
N GLU A 66 2.98 10.86 28.86
CA GLU A 66 1.75 10.52 28.12
C GLU A 66 1.33 11.58 27.08
N MET A 67 1.97 12.76 27.06
CA MET A 67 1.69 13.81 26.07
C MET A 67 2.37 13.54 24.71
N TYR A 68 3.25 12.54 24.66
CA TYR A 68 4.03 12.17 23.48
C TYR A 68 3.15 11.52 22.41
N ALA A 69 3.20 12.04 21.18
CA ALA A 69 2.36 11.56 20.08
C ALA A 69 3.14 10.77 19.01
N SER A 70 4.33 11.27 18.62
CA SER A 70 5.14 10.64 17.58
C SER A 70 6.58 11.18 17.58
N TYR A 71 7.45 10.54 16.80
CA TYR A 71 8.84 10.94 16.59
C TYR A 71 9.30 10.70 15.14
N MET A 72 10.44 11.29 14.80
CA MET A 72 11.12 11.13 13.52
C MET A 72 12.61 11.24 13.80
N TYR A 73 13.33 10.33 13.16
CA TYR A 73 14.77 10.26 13.20
C TYR A 73 15.33 10.86 11.91
N SER A 74 16.32 11.74 12.02
CA SER A 74 16.98 12.33 10.85
C SER A 74 18.50 12.32 11.02
N ARG A 75 19.20 11.99 9.93
CA ARG A 75 20.65 11.92 9.83
C ARG A 75 21.15 13.04 8.89
N HIS A 76 21.80 14.06 9.48
CA HIS A 76 22.49 15.19 8.83
C HIS A 76 21.66 16.22 8.01
N GLU A 77 22.36 17.31 7.64
CA GLU A 77 22.00 18.72 7.41
C GLU A 77 21.01 19.13 6.29
N GLU A 78 19.88 18.44 6.07
CA GLU A 78 18.84 18.94 5.15
C GLU A 78 17.75 19.78 5.86
N THR A 79 18.05 21.09 5.90
CA THR A 79 17.19 22.26 5.62
C THR A 79 15.99 22.57 6.50
N ILE A 80 16.22 23.36 7.56
CA ILE A 80 15.26 24.06 8.45
C ILE A 80 14.00 24.65 7.72
N SER A 81 14.00 24.77 6.39
CA SER A 81 12.87 25.20 5.57
C SER A 81 11.80 24.14 5.24
N ILE A 82 12.10 22.83 5.19
CA ILE A 82 11.08 21.77 5.00
C ILE A 82 10.19 21.63 6.26
N TYR A 83 10.69 22.14 7.38
CA TYR A 83 10.17 21.93 8.73
C TYR A 83 8.97 22.82 9.09
N ALA A 84 8.80 23.98 8.44
CA ALA A 84 7.63 24.85 8.68
C ALA A 84 6.37 24.35 7.98
N GLU A 85 6.51 23.65 6.86
CA GLU A 85 5.39 23.19 6.02
C GLU A 85 4.71 21.93 6.58
N HIS A 86 5.46 21.07 7.28
CA HIS A 86 4.91 19.87 7.93
C HIS A 86 4.20 20.16 9.26
N CYS A 87 4.62 21.20 10.00
CA CYS A 87 3.90 21.62 11.21
C CYS A 87 2.56 22.32 10.89
N ALA A 88 2.37 22.83 9.68
CA ALA A 88 1.18 23.58 9.27
C ALA A 88 0.02 22.69 8.76
N LYS A 89 0.22 21.37 8.60
CA LYS A 89 -0.71 20.50 7.86
C LYS A 89 -1.79 19.81 8.71
N TYR A 90 -1.93 20.14 9.98
CA TYR A 90 -2.92 19.51 10.87
C TYR A 90 -3.82 20.55 11.54
N VAL A 91 -4.86 20.96 10.80
CA VAL A 91 -6.12 21.45 11.36
C VAL A 91 -7.24 20.75 10.59
N ASP A 92 -7.81 19.70 11.20
CA ASP A 92 -9.26 19.46 11.36
C ASP A 92 -9.49 18.06 11.98
N PRO A 93 -10.06 17.94 13.20
CA PRO A 93 -10.26 16.67 13.88
C PRO A 93 -11.65 16.11 13.61
N SER A 94 -11.78 15.11 12.73
CA SER A 94 -12.98 14.26 12.63
C SER A 94 -12.68 12.92 11.96
N THR A 95 -11.80 12.12 12.54
CA THR A 95 -11.81 10.67 12.31
C THR A 95 -11.42 9.97 13.59
N VAL A 96 -12.44 9.50 14.30
CA VAL A 96 -12.36 8.46 15.31
C VAL A 96 -11.72 7.24 14.63
N VAL A 97 -10.48 6.92 15.00
CA VAL A 97 -9.90 5.61 14.68
C VAL A 97 -10.19 4.71 15.86
N THR A 98 -11.20 3.88 15.68
CA THR A 98 -11.52 2.73 16.51
C THR A 98 -10.30 1.81 16.57
N GLU A 99 -9.90 1.42 17.78
CA GLU A 99 -8.88 0.41 18.04
C GLU A 99 -9.14 -0.83 17.19
N THR A 100 -8.27 -1.09 16.22
CA THR A 100 -8.33 -2.30 15.39
C THR A 100 -7.45 -3.35 16.05
N SER A 101 -8.13 -4.34 16.66
CA SER A 101 -7.60 -5.63 17.09
C SER A 101 -6.62 -6.20 16.05
N GLU A 102 -5.38 -6.48 16.45
CA GLU A 102 -4.40 -7.21 15.65
C GLU A 102 -4.99 -8.57 15.22
N GLU A 103 -5.33 -8.68 13.95
CA GLU A 103 -5.62 -9.96 13.33
C GLU A 103 -4.30 -10.73 13.20
N ILE A 104 -4.11 -11.75 14.04
CA ILE A 104 -2.93 -12.62 14.04
C ILE A 104 -2.96 -13.47 12.76
N VAL A 105 -2.48 -12.91 11.66
CA VAL A 105 -2.25 -13.67 10.42
C VAL A 105 -1.14 -14.67 10.72
N SER A 106 -1.50 -15.96 10.76
CA SER A 106 -0.56 -17.05 11.01
C SER A 106 0.28 -17.30 9.75
N TYR A 107 1.51 -16.81 9.75
CA TYR A 107 2.45 -17.06 8.67
C TYR A 107 3.20 -18.38 8.89
N LEU A 108 3.42 -19.13 7.80
CA LEU A 108 4.24 -20.33 7.82
C LEU A 108 5.73 -19.95 7.83
N ILE A 109 6.43 -20.28 8.91
CA ILE A 109 7.89 -20.13 8.99
C ILE A 109 8.53 -21.36 8.35
N PRO A 110 9.49 -21.21 7.43
CA PRO A 110 10.13 -22.35 6.78
C PRO A 110 10.94 -23.18 7.77
N GLU A 111 10.90 -24.51 7.64
CA GLU A 111 11.78 -25.41 8.38
C GLU A 111 12.99 -25.78 7.52
N LEU A 112 14.19 -25.73 8.10
CA LEU A 112 15.42 -26.13 7.42
C LEU A 112 15.49 -27.66 7.34
N SER A 113 15.61 -28.21 6.14
CA SER A 113 15.82 -29.65 5.95
C SER A 113 17.15 -30.14 6.53
N VAL A 114 18.16 -29.26 6.59
CA VAL A 114 19.47 -29.54 7.19
C VAL A 114 19.83 -28.40 8.15
N PRO A 115 19.82 -28.63 9.48
CA PRO A 115 20.27 -27.63 10.43
C PRO A 115 21.79 -27.56 10.42
N PHE A 116 22.34 -26.38 10.14
CA PHE A 116 23.79 -26.11 10.21
C PHE A 116 24.19 -25.45 11.53
N ARG A 117 23.23 -24.88 12.26
CA ARG A 117 23.38 -24.25 13.58
C ARG A 117 22.16 -24.55 14.45
N SER A 118 22.38 -24.84 15.72
CA SER A 118 21.31 -25.12 16.69
C SER A 118 20.61 -23.88 17.21
N ASP A 119 21.26 -22.72 17.09
CA ASP A 119 20.80 -21.41 17.57
C ASP A 119 20.24 -20.52 16.44
N PHE A 120 20.15 -21.05 15.22
CA PHE A 120 19.59 -20.30 14.09
C PHE A 120 18.06 -20.23 14.19
N ALA A 121 17.53 -19.01 14.09
CA ALA A 121 16.10 -18.73 13.99
C ALA A 121 15.86 -17.67 12.91
N PHE A 122 14.73 -17.79 12.22
CA PHE A 122 14.28 -16.77 11.28
C PHE A 122 13.72 -15.55 12.02
N SER A 123 14.00 -14.36 11.51
CA SER A 123 13.41 -13.11 12.02
C SER A 123 11.89 -13.15 11.84
N PRO A 124 11.10 -12.58 12.76
CA PRO A 124 9.65 -12.54 12.63
C PRO A 124 9.25 -11.72 11.39
N ILE A 125 8.13 -12.11 10.77
CA ILE A 125 7.50 -11.29 9.74
C ILE A 125 6.90 -10.07 10.42
N THR A 126 7.23 -8.89 9.90
CA THR A 126 6.66 -7.63 10.40
C THR A 126 5.71 -7.05 9.36
N LYS A 127 4.55 -6.58 9.82
CA LYS A 127 3.60 -5.82 9.01
C LYS A 127 3.62 -4.38 9.49
N THR A 128 3.93 -3.44 8.60
CA THR A 128 3.88 -2.01 8.88
C THR A 128 2.99 -1.36 7.84
N GLY A 129 1.76 -1.00 8.21
CA GLY A 129 0.74 -0.53 7.27
C GLY A 129 0.42 -1.59 6.20
N SER A 130 0.49 -1.20 4.92
CA SER A 130 0.30 -2.07 3.76
C SER A 130 1.57 -2.82 3.34
N THR A 131 2.59 -2.88 4.19
CA THR A 131 3.88 -3.46 3.84
C THR A 131 4.22 -4.63 4.74
N ILE A 132 4.38 -5.80 4.15
CA ILE A 132 4.82 -7.03 4.81
C ILE A 132 6.30 -7.23 4.51
N THR A 133 7.11 -7.32 5.56
CA THR A 133 8.56 -7.53 5.45
C THR A 133 8.94 -8.95 5.88
N ILE A 134 9.61 -9.68 4.99
CA ILE A 134 9.98 -11.09 5.15
C ILE A 134 11.51 -11.22 5.05
N GLY A 135 12.17 -11.45 6.18
CA GLY A 135 13.64 -11.55 6.28
C GLY A 135 14.24 -12.91 5.93
N PHE A 136 13.43 -13.95 5.72
CA PHE A 136 13.87 -15.35 5.80
C PHE A 136 15.06 -15.71 4.91
N LEU A 137 15.04 -15.30 3.64
CA LEU A 137 16.12 -15.62 2.70
C LEU A 137 17.43 -14.92 3.09
N GLY A 138 17.34 -13.67 3.52
CA GLY A 138 18.50 -12.91 3.98
C GLY A 138 19.09 -13.49 5.26
N ASP A 139 18.25 -13.84 6.24
CA ASP A 139 18.66 -14.48 7.49
C ASP A 139 19.39 -15.80 7.24
N TYR A 140 18.86 -16.62 6.33
CA TYR A 140 19.46 -17.90 5.96
C TYR A 140 20.84 -17.74 5.33
N ILE A 141 20.95 -16.91 4.28
CA ILE A 141 22.21 -16.75 3.53
C ILE A 141 23.27 -16.08 4.42
N SER A 142 22.89 -15.04 5.18
CA SER A 142 23.80 -14.35 6.09
C SER A 142 24.34 -15.30 7.17
N SER A 143 23.46 -16.07 7.81
CA SER A 143 23.84 -17.01 8.85
C SER A 143 24.70 -18.17 8.32
N LEU A 144 24.38 -18.67 7.12
CA LEU A 144 25.17 -19.71 6.46
C LEU A 144 26.57 -19.20 6.11
N TYR A 145 26.69 -17.97 5.61
CA TYR A 145 27.96 -17.36 5.26
C TYR A 145 28.88 -17.20 6.49
N GLN A 146 28.33 -16.68 7.59
CA GLN A 146 29.06 -16.56 8.87
C GLN A 146 29.52 -17.93 9.39
N TRP A 147 28.65 -18.95 9.29
CA TRP A 147 28.97 -20.31 9.73
C TRP A 147 30.08 -20.96 8.89
N LEU A 148 30.05 -20.79 7.56
CA LEU A 148 31.07 -21.32 6.65
C LEU A 148 32.43 -20.65 6.91
N ILE A 149 32.47 -19.33 7.08
CA ILE A 149 33.71 -18.61 7.40
C ILE A 149 34.29 -19.10 8.72
N GLY A 150 33.47 -19.19 9.78
CA GLY A 150 33.90 -19.69 11.08
C GLY A 150 34.48 -21.10 10.99
N THR A 151 33.83 -21.98 10.25
CA THR A 151 34.28 -23.38 10.05
C THR A 151 35.60 -23.44 9.27
N MET A 152 35.76 -22.62 8.22
CA MET A 152 37.01 -22.57 7.45
C MET A 152 38.18 -22.02 8.26
N ILE A 153 37.95 -21.02 9.11
CA ILE A 153 38.96 -20.50 10.05
C ILE A 153 39.37 -21.60 11.02
N LEU A 154 38.42 -22.33 11.60
CA LEU A 154 38.69 -23.44 12.51
C LEU A 154 39.55 -24.53 11.83
N ILE A 155 39.19 -24.92 10.60
CA ILE A 155 39.97 -25.89 9.81
C ILE A 155 41.38 -25.37 9.56
N ALA A 156 41.54 -24.09 9.19
CA ALA A 156 42.85 -23.50 8.96
C ALA A 156 43.73 -23.54 10.23
N ILE A 157 43.15 -23.23 11.40
CA ILE A 157 43.82 -23.31 12.69
C ILE A 157 44.30 -24.75 12.96
N VAL A 158 43.42 -25.75 12.82
CA VAL A 158 43.77 -27.18 13.02
C VAL A 158 44.90 -27.60 12.09
N MET A 159 44.83 -27.22 10.81
CA MET A 159 45.87 -27.53 9.83
C MET A 159 47.20 -26.89 10.20
N ILE A 160 47.21 -25.65 10.70
CA ILE A 160 48.42 -24.99 11.20
C ILE A 160 48.97 -25.74 12.42
N MET A 161 48.14 -26.16 13.37
CA MET A 161 48.59 -26.93 14.54
C MET A 161 49.23 -28.27 14.13
N VAL A 162 48.56 -29.05 13.28
CA VAL A 162 49.06 -30.35 12.80
C VAL A 162 50.40 -30.19 12.08
N ARG A 163 50.52 -29.18 11.21
CA ARG A 163 51.78 -28.91 10.50
C ARG A 163 52.85 -28.32 11.42
N GLY A 164 52.46 -27.58 12.45
CA GLY A 164 53.35 -27.06 13.49
C GLY A 164 54.00 -28.18 14.30
N VAL A 165 53.21 -29.17 14.73
CA VAL A 165 53.74 -30.38 15.40
C VAL A 165 54.67 -31.16 14.47
N GLN A 166 54.26 -31.36 13.21
CA GLN A 166 55.08 -32.03 12.20
C GLN A 166 56.43 -31.31 11.99
N TYR A 167 56.43 -29.98 11.99
CA TYR A 167 57.63 -29.17 11.84
C TYR A 167 58.61 -29.42 12.99
N ILE A 168 58.14 -29.39 14.24
CA ILE A 168 58.97 -29.63 15.43
C ILE A 168 59.61 -31.03 15.40
N ILE A 169 58.82 -32.07 15.08
CA ILE A 169 59.30 -33.47 15.06
C ILE A 169 60.29 -33.70 13.89
N SER A 170 60.10 -33.01 12.76
CA SER A 170 60.92 -33.20 11.56
C SER A 170 62.36 -32.66 11.65
N GLY A 171 62.72 -31.97 12.74
CA GLY A 171 64.04 -31.36 12.96
C GLY A 171 65.22 -32.33 12.95
N THR A 172 64.98 -33.65 13.06
CA THR A 172 66.01 -34.70 13.04
C THR A 172 66.02 -35.56 11.78
N GLY A 173 65.05 -35.41 10.86
CA GLY A 173 64.78 -36.38 9.78
C GLY A 173 64.45 -35.81 8.40
N GLY A 174 64.76 -34.54 8.11
CA GLY A 174 64.78 -33.98 6.74
C GLY A 174 63.43 -33.54 6.13
N ASN A 175 62.35 -33.48 6.90
CA ASN A 175 60.99 -33.18 6.39
C ASN A 175 60.43 -31.79 6.76
N THR A 176 61.26 -30.88 7.26
CA THR A 176 60.86 -29.52 7.72
C THR A 176 60.25 -28.68 6.60
N SER A 177 60.77 -28.80 5.38
CA SER A 177 60.28 -28.07 4.20
C SER A 177 58.81 -28.39 3.90
N LYS A 178 58.42 -29.67 4.00
CA LYS A 178 57.03 -30.09 3.72
C LYS A 178 56.05 -29.56 4.76
N ALA A 179 56.43 -29.55 6.04
CA ALA A 179 55.63 -28.99 7.11
C ALA A 179 55.44 -27.47 6.95
N MET A 180 56.52 -26.75 6.60
CA MET A 180 56.48 -25.30 6.37
C MET A 180 55.60 -24.93 5.16
N THR A 181 55.68 -25.70 4.07
CA THR A 181 54.79 -25.51 2.91
C THR A 181 53.32 -25.71 3.30
N GLY A 182 53.02 -26.69 4.16
CA GLY A 182 51.68 -26.90 4.68
C GLY A 182 51.14 -25.71 5.48
N ILE A 183 51.96 -25.13 6.36
CA ILE A 183 51.60 -23.91 7.12
C ILE A 183 51.36 -22.75 6.16
N ARG A 184 52.27 -22.53 5.20
CA ARG A 184 52.15 -21.46 4.20
C ARG A 184 50.86 -21.57 3.40
N ASN A 185 50.50 -22.78 2.97
CA ASN A 185 49.28 -23.01 2.21
C ASN A 185 48.02 -22.72 3.05
N ALA A 186 48.00 -23.11 4.33
CA ALA A 186 46.89 -22.79 5.23
C ALA A 186 46.74 -21.27 5.43
N VAL A 187 47.86 -20.56 5.61
CA VAL A 187 47.85 -19.10 5.76
C VAL A 187 47.41 -18.40 4.46
N ILE A 188 47.89 -18.85 3.30
CA ILE A 188 47.45 -18.30 2.00
C ILE A 188 45.95 -18.54 1.80
N GLY A 189 45.44 -19.73 2.14
CA GLY A 189 44.00 -20.03 2.05
C GLY A 189 43.17 -19.10 2.93
N LEU A 190 43.62 -18.83 4.16
CA LEU A 190 42.95 -17.88 5.05
C LEU A 190 42.99 -16.44 4.51
N ILE A 191 44.14 -15.99 3.99
CA ILE A 191 44.27 -14.68 3.36
C ILE A 191 43.32 -14.56 2.17
N LEU A 192 43.24 -15.58 1.31
CA LEU A 192 42.33 -15.58 0.17
C LEU A 192 40.87 -15.51 0.62
N LEU A 193 40.48 -16.30 1.63
CA LEU A 193 39.13 -16.29 2.18
C LEU A 193 38.73 -14.89 2.68
N MET A 194 39.59 -14.26 3.49
CA MET A 194 39.35 -12.89 3.99
C MET A 194 39.34 -11.87 2.85
N SER A 195 40.25 -12.02 1.88
CA SER A 195 40.31 -11.11 0.72
C SER A 195 39.02 -11.14 -0.09
N VAL A 196 38.42 -12.32 -0.29
CA VAL A 196 37.15 -12.43 -1.03
C VAL A 196 36.03 -11.69 -0.30
N VAL A 197 35.92 -11.87 1.02
CA VAL A 197 34.92 -11.16 1.84
C VAL A 197 35.09 -9.65 1.70
N THR A 198 36.33 -9.16 1.87
CA THR A 198 36.65 -7.74 1.76
C THR A 198 36.38 -7.18 0.37
N ILE A 199 36.72 -7.93 -0.69
CA ILE A 199 36.43 -7.49 -2.07
C ILE A 199 34.93 -7.39 -2.30
N LEU A 200 34.14 -8.36 -1.83
CA LEU A 200 32.69 -8.34 -1.97
C LEU A 200 32.10 -7.11 -1.25
N GLU A 201 32.52 -6.85 -0.02
CA GLU A 201 32.06 -5.70 0.77
C GLU A 201 32.41 -4.35 0.13
N ILE A 202 33.64 -4.21 -0.39
CA ILE A 202 34.09 -2.97 -1.06
C ILE A 202 33.38 -2.75 -2.40
N THR A 203 33.18 -3.81 -3.18
CA THR A 203 32.60 -3.69 -4.53
C THR A 203 31.10 -3.48 -4.48
N ASN A 204 30.40 -4.21 -3.61
CA ASN A 204 28.98 -4.04 -3.38
C ASN A 204 28.59 -4.61 -2.00
N PRO A 205 28.36 -3.74 -0.99
CA PRO A 205 28.01 -4.21 0.34
C PRO A 205 26.67 -5.00 0.36
N GLU A 206 25.81 -4.84 -0.65
CA GLU A 206 24.56 -5.61 -0.83
C GLU A 206 24.81 -7.10 -1.14
N LEU A 207 26.03 -7.50 -1.50
CA LEU A 207 26.41 -8.91 -1.66
C LEU A 207 26.69 -9.61 -0.32
N THR A 208 26.86 -8.81 0.74
CA THR A 208 27.08 -9.27 2.12
C THR A 208 25.95 -8.85 3.07
N LEU A 209 25.19 -7.82 2.71
CA LEU A 209 24.00 -7.32 3.41
C LEU A 209 22.75 -7.71 2.62
N PHE A 210 22.09 -8.78 3.04
CA PHE A 210 20.88 -9.25 2.38
C PHE A 210 19.65 -8.51 2.92
N ARG A 211 18.99 -7.73 2.05
CA ARG A 211 17.76 -7.03 2.38
C ARG A 211 16.59 -8.00 2.53
N ALA A 212 15.68 -7.67 3.44
CA ALA A 212 14.42 -8.38 3.58
C ALA A 212 13.53 -8.18 2.34
N LEU A 213 12.74 -9.21 2.00
CA LEU A 213 11.75 -9.12 0.94
C LEU A 213 10.57 -8.30 1.44
N THR A 214 10.29 -7.20 0.77
CA THR A 214 9.17 -6.32 1.10
C THR A 214 8.05 -6.55 0.08
N ILE A 215 6.90 -6.99 0.56
CA ILE A 215 5.70 -7.21 -0.25
C ILE A 215 4.67 -6.17 0.17
N THR A 216 4.13 -5.43 -0.79
CA THR A 216 2.97 -4.59 -0.53
C THR A 216 1.75 -5.49 -0.42
N ASP A 217 1.15 -5.52 0.76
CA ASP A 217 -0.16 -6.08 0.99
C ASP A 217 -1.17 -5.26 0.19
N ILE A 218 -1.72 -5.90 -0.84
CA ILE A 218 -2.85 -5.35 -1.57
C ILE A 218 -4.07 -5.61 -0.70
N THR A 219 -4.43 -4.63 0.14
CA THR A 219 -5.78 -4.61 0.69
C THR A 219 -6.72 -4.69 -0.49
N GLU A 220 -7.54 -5.74 -0.57
CA GLU A 220 -8.64 -5.80 -1.53
C GLU A 220 -9.42 -4.51 -1.34
N THR A 221 -9.30 -3.58 -2.28
CA THR A 221 -10.15 -2.40 -2.27
C THR A 221 -11.56 -2.94 -2.36
N PRO A 222 -12.45 -2.69 -1.36
CA PRO A 222 -13.85 -3.00 -1.55
C PRO A 222 -14.24 -2.38 -2.88
N LEU A 223 -14.83 -3.19 -3.77
CA LEU A 223 -15.13 -2.81 -5.14
C LEU A 223 -15.95 -1.52 -5.10
N LEU A 224 -15.29 -0.37 -5.21
CA LEU A 224 -15.99 0.88 -5.36
C LEU A 224 -16.64 0.80 -6.75
N PRO A 225 -17.97 0.98 -6.81
CA PRO A 225 -18.70 0.97 -8.07
C PRO A 225 -18.01 1.88 -9.09
N TYR A 226 -18.06 1.51 -10.36
CA TYR A 226 -17.72 2.43 -11.45
C TYR A 226 -18.59 3.69 -11.33
N GLY A 227 -18.03 4.78 -10.82
CA GLY A 227 -18.68 6.07 -10.65
C GLY A 227 -18.04 7.13 -11.54
N GLU A 228 -18.85 8.02 -12.10
CA GLU A 228 -18.32 9.14 -12.87
C GLU A 228 -17.62 10.16 -11.95
N SER A 229 -16.53 10.78 -12.40
CA SER A 229 -15.80 11.79 -11.60
C SER A 229 -16.62 13.08 -11.40
N THR A 230 -16.48 13.72 -10.23
CA THR A 230 -17.16 14.96 -9.77
C THR A 230 -16.96 16.20 -10.65
N GLN A 231 -16.03 16.19 -11.61
CA GLN A 231 -15.30 17.43 -11.92
C GLN A 231 -15.85 18.32 -13.05
N ASP A 232 -17.06 18.08 -13.56
CA ASP A 232 -17.64 19.03 -14.50
C ASP A 232 -18.86 19.70 -13.87
N SER A 233 -18.70 21.00 -13.59
CA SER A 233 -19.81 21.90 -13.26
C SER A 233 -20.99 21.60 -14.19
N VAL A 234 -22.19 21.51 -13.63
CA VAL A 234 -23.46 21.23 -14.32
C VAL A 234 -23.82 22.29 -15.40
N ASN A 235 -22.89 23.19 -15.70
CA ASN A 235 -22.95 24.20 -16.74
C ASN A 235 -23.23 23.57 -18.13
N GLY A 236 -24.30 24.02 -18.79
CA GLY A 236 -24.74 23.50 -20.08
C GLY A 236 -25.69 22.29 -20.02
N THR A 237 -26.14 21.88 -18.84
CA THR A 237 -27.35 21.05 -18.71
C THR A 237 -28.62 21.91 -18.91
N LEU A 238 -29.77 21.27 -19.15
CA LEU A 238 -31.06 21.97 -19.16
C LEU A 238 -31.69 22.12 -17.77
N TYR A 239 -31.30 21.26 -16.82
CA TYR A 239 -31.86 21.25 -15.47
C TYR A 239 -31.02 22.04 -14.47
N THR A 240 -31.57 23.11 -13.90
CA THR A 240 -30.80 24.04 -13.05
C THR A 240 -31.00 23.86 -11.55
N ALA A 241 -32.03 23.13 -11.12
CA ALA A 241 -32.28 22.87 -9.70
C ALA A 241 -31.68 21.51 -9.30
N LEU A 242 -30.72 21.50 -8.40
CA LEU A 242 -29.95 20.30 -8.11
C LEU A 242 -30.10 19.91 -6.64
N GLY A 243 -30.14 18.61 -6.40
CA GLY A 243 -30.23 18.04 -5.07
C GLY A 243 -29.33 16.82 -4.89
N ALA A 244 -29.17 16.42 -3.64
CA ALA A 244 -28.45 15.21 -3.25
C ALA A 244 -29.31 14.49 -2.18
N PRO A 245 -29.73 13.24 -2.42
CA PRO A 245 -30.42 12.44 -1.43
C PRO A 245 -29.57 12.26 -0.15
N THR A 246 -30.22 12.28 1.01
CA THR A 246 -29.54 12.27 2.32
C THR A 246 -29.82 11.02 3.16
N ALA A 247 -30.63 10.09 2.64
CA ALA A 247 -30.95 8.85 3.34
C ALA A 247 -29.68 8.01 3.59
N GLY A 248 -29.55 7.47 4.81
CA GLY A 248 -28.32 6.82 5.27
C GLY A 248 -27.92 5.52 4.55
N ASN A 249 -28.82 4.93 3.75
CA ASN A 249 -28.53 3.77 2.90
C ASN A 249 -28.33 4.14 1.42
N ILE A 250 -28.11 5.43 1.12
CA ILE A 250 -27.71 5.92 -0.19
C ILE A 250 -26.24 6.33 -0.12
N LEU A 251 -25.40 5.71 -0.95
CA LEU A 251 -24.03 6.18 -1.19
C LEU A 251 -24.01 7.00 -2.48
N ILE A 252 -23.59 8.26 -2.39
CA ILE A 252 -23.35 9.10 -3.56
C ILE A 252 -21.86 9.01 -3.88
N LEU A 253 -21.51 8.35 -4.97
CA LEU A 253 -20.12 8.36 -5.42
C LEU A 253 -19.76 9.70 -5.99
N ASN A 254 -18.53 10.15 -5.74
CA ASN A 254 -17.96 11.33 -6.38
C ASN A 254 -18.98 12.49 -6.43
N GLY A 255 -19.63 12.80 -5.31
CA GLY A 255 -20.52 13.96 -5.16
C GLY A 255 -21.55 14.17 -6.28
N GLN A 256 -22.02 13.11 -6.94
CA GLN A 256 -23.01 13.23 -8.01
C GLN A 256 -24.26 13.97 -7.53
N GLN A 257 -24.79 14.84 -8.39
CA GLN A 257 -26.03 15.56 -8.13
C GLN A 257 -27.14 15.00 -9.02
N VAL A 258 -28.37 15.02 -8.51
CA VAL A 258 -29.58 14.65 -9.24
C VAL A 258 -30.49 15.87 -9.38
N ALA A 259 -31.52 15.79 -10.24
CA ALA A 259 -32.58 16.78 -10.24
C ALA A 259 -33.26 16.83 -8.87
N ASP A 260 -33.58 18.02 -8.37
CA ASP A 260 -34.17 18.20 -7.04
C ASP A 260 -35.54 17.52 -6.90
N ASP A 261 -36.33 17.49 -7.98
CA ASP A 261 -37.61 16.78 -8.06
C ASP A 261 -37.49 15.23 -7.92
N MET A 262 -36.32 14.66 -8.18
CA MET A 262 -36.05 13.24 -7.98
C MET A 262 -35.72 12.90 -6.54
N VAL A 263 -35.19 13.84 -5.75
CA VAL A 263 -34.62 13.57 -4.42
C VAL A 263 -35.61 12.83 -3.52
N THR A 264 -36.84 13.33 -3.42
CA THR A 264 -37.88 12.69 -2.58
C THR A 264 -38.19 11.27 -3.06
N SER A 265 -38.24 11.07 -4.37
CA SER A 265 -38.53 9.76 -4.97
C SER A 265 -37.40 8.77 -4.71
N LEU A 266 -36.15 9.23 -4.79
CA LEU A 266 -34.97 8.43 -4.47
C LEU A 266 -34.91 8.05 -2.99
N GLU A 267 -35.24 8.99 -2.09
CA GLU A 267 -35.28 8.71 -0.64
C GLU A 267 -36.40 7.73 -0.27
N ASN A 268 -37.57 7.80 -0.92
CA ASN A 268 -38.63 6.82 -0.75
C ASN A 268 -38.25 5.43 -1.27
N ALA A 269 -37.62 5.36 -2.45
CA ALA A 269 -37.10 4.11 -2.99
C ALA A 269 -36.04 3.51 -2.06
N ALA A 270 -35.12 4.35 -1.53
CA ALA A 270 -34.11 3.95 -0.56
C ALA A 270 -34.73 3.38 0.72
N LYS A 271 -35.77 4.05 1.26
CA LYS A 271 -36.52 3.54 2.41
C LYS A 271 -37.16 2.18 2.12
N THR A 272 -37.69 2.00 0.91
CA THR A 272 -38.32 0.74 0.50
C THR A 272 -37.30 -0.40 0.44
N ILE A 273 -36.16 -0.21 -0.23
CA ILE A 273 -35.13 -1.27 -0.33
C ILE A 273 -34.45 -1.55 1.01
N GLN A 274 -34.39 -0.57 1.92
CA GLN A 274 -33.85 -0.75 3.27
C GLN A 274 -34.61 -1.83 4.04
N THR A 275 -35.91 -2.01 3.79
CA THR A 275 -36.72 -3.07 4.42
C THR A 275 -36.25 -4.48 4.05
N SER A 276 -35.54 -4.61 2.93
CA SER A 276 -34.94 -5.86 2.45
C SER A 276 -33.45 -5.98 2.81
N GLY A 277 -32.91 -5.06 3.62
CA GLY A 277 -31.50 -5.05 4.03
C GLY A 277 -30.54 -4.50 2.96
N TYR A 278 -31.06 -3.84 1.93
CA TYR A 278 -30.26 -3.29 0.84
C TYR A 278 -30.15 -1.76 0.89
N GLY A 279 -29.08 -1.25 0.30
CA GLY A 279 -28.88 0.16 0.00
C GLY A 279 -28.85 0.40 -1.50
N MET A 280 -28.52 1.63 -1.87
CA MET A 280 -28.28 1.99 -3.26
C MET A 280 -27.05 2.88 -3.40
N ILE A 281 -26.43 2.83 -4.56
CA ILE A 281 -25.24 3.60 -4.88
C ILE A 281 -25.49 4.39 -6.16
N ILE A 282 -25.48 5.71 -6.05
CA ILE A 282 -25.62 6.64 -7.17
C ILE A 282 -24.26 6.80 -7.83
N THR A 283 -24.14 6.32 -9.07
CA THR A 283 -22.89 6.33 -9.86
C THR A 283 -22.83 7.48 -10.87
N SER A 284 -23.98 7.96 -11.34
CA SER A 284 -24.11 9.12 -12.23
C SER A 284 -25.48 9.78 -12.05
N GLY A 285 -25.52 11.11 -12.14
CA GLY A 285 -26.76 11.89 -12.06
C GLY A 285 -26.88 12.89 -13.22
N VAL A 286 -27.12 14.17 -12.91
CA VAL A 286 -27.18 15.24 -13.91
C VAL A 286 -25.80 15.44 -14.53
N ARG A 287 -25.76 15.52 -15.86
CA ARG A 287 -24.52 15.62 -16.63
C ARG A 287 -24.47 16.91 -17.45
N SER A 288 -23.31 17.54 -17.51
CA SER A 288 -23.10 18.69 -18.40
C SER A 288 -23.01 18.27 -19.86
N MET A 289 -23.34 19.18 -20.78
CA MET A 289 -23.16 18.96 -22.23
C MET A 289 -21.71 18.63 -22.58
N GLN A 290 -20.73 19.31 -21.96
CA GLN A 290 -19.31 19.05 -22.18
C GLN A 290 -18.91 17.64 -21.76
N LYS A 291 -19.35 17.19 -20.58
CA LYS A 291 -19.10 15.82 -20.10
C LYS A 291 -19.72 14.78 -21.03
N GLN A 292 -20.95 15.03 -21.51
CA GLN A 292 -21.61 14.13 -22.44
C GLN A 292 -20.83 14.02 -23.76
N LEU A 293 -20.33 15.12 -24.31
CA LEU A 293 -19.48 15.10 -25.51
C LEU A 293 -18.18 14.31 -25.29
N ALA A 294 -17.56 14.44 -24.10
CA ALA A 294 -16.36 13.67 -23.75
C ALA A 294 -16.64 12.16 -23.67
N LEU A 295 -17.77 11.76 -23.09
CA LEU A 295 -18.19 10.35 -23.02
C LEU A 295 -18.50 9.77 -24.41
N ILE A 296 -19.18 10.54 -25.28
CA ILE A 296 -19.43 10.13 -26.66
C ILE A 296 -18.10 9.88 -27.39
N ALA A 297 -17.15 10.81 -27.27
CA ALA A 297 -15.82 10.66 -27.88
C ALA A 297 -15.04 9.46 -27.32
N GLN A 298 -15.22 9.15 -26.02
CA GLN A 298 -14.59 8.02 -25.36
C GLN A 298 -15.18 6.69 -25.81
N ASN A 299 -16.51 6.56 -25.84
CA ASN A 299 -17.20 5.28 -25.96
C ASN A 299 -17.63 4.95 -27.40
N CYS A 300 -17.93 5.94 -28.25
CA CYS A 300 -18.47 5.70 -29.59
C CYS A 300 -17.40 5.80 -30.68
N LYS A 301 -17.47 4.93 -31.70
CA LYS A 301 -16.64 4.99 -32.91
C LYS A 301 -17.10 6.06 -33.88
N ASN A 302 -18.39 6.39 -33.88
CA ASN A 302 -19.04 7.34 -34.77
C ASN A 302 -19.38 8.66 -34.03
N PRO A 303 -18.52 9.70 -34.10
CA PRO A 303 -18.74 10.96 -33.40
C PRO A 303 -19.72 11.94 -34.11
N ALA A 304 -19.77 13.18 -33.60
CA ALA A 304 -20.88 14.15 -33.59
C ALA A 304 -21.79 14.25 -34.83
N GLY A 305 -23.11 14.21 -34.59
CA GLY A 305 -24.19 14.24 -35.60
C GLY A 305 -24.80 12.87 -35.90
N SER A 306 -24.19 11.79 -35.42
CA SER A 306 -24.74 10.43 -35.53
C SER A 306 -26.07 10.29 -34.76
N ALA A 307 -27.01 9.49 -35.29
CA ALA A 307 -28.28 9.23 -34.60
C ALA A 307 -28.16 8.19 -33.47
N THR A 308 -27.08 7.41 -33.45
CA THR A 308 -26.81 6.31 -32.50
C THR A 308 -25.32 6.24 -32.16
N CYS A 309 -24.98 5.56 -31.06
CA CYS A 309 -23.59 5.20 -30.72
C CYS A 309 -23.28 3.80 -31.26
N ASP A 310 -22.19 3.64 -32.02
CA ASP A 310 -21.50 2.37 -32.29
C ASP A 310 -20.38 2.23 -31.24
N PRO A 311 -20.57 1.41 -30.19
CA PRO A 311 -19.61 1.33 -29.11
C PRO A 311 -18.24 0.80 -29.57
N LYS A 312 -17.18 1.37 -29.03
CA LYS A 312 -15.83 0.78 -29.08
C LYS A 312 -15.82 -0.55 -28.32
N GLU A 313 -14.86 -1.40 -28.65
CA GLU A 313 -14.71 -2.70 -27.99
C GLU A 313 -14.66 -2.53 -26.46
N ASN A 314 -15.46 -3.34 -25.74
CA ASN A 314 -15.62 -3.29 -24.28
C ASN A 314 -16.07 -1.92 -23.71
N ARG A 315 -16.74 -1.08 -24.50
CA ARG A 315 -17.36 0.16 -24.03
C ARG A 315 -18.88 0.04 -24.03
N PRO A 316 -19.57 0.68 -23.05
CA PRO A 316 -21.01 0.62 -22.99
C PRO A 316 -21.64 1.44 -24.13
N GLN A 317 -22.92 1.20 -24.37
CA GLN A 317 -23.76 2.13 -25.11
C GLN A 317 -23.64 3.52 -24.45
N THR A 318 -23.72 4.58 -25.25
CA THR A 318 -23.69 5.94 -24.72
C THR A 318 -24.71 6.77 -25.46
N CYS A 319 -25.47 7.53 -24.70
CA CYS A 319 -26.46 8.46 -25.19
C CYS A 319 -25.83 9.50 -26.14
N ILE A 320 -26.46 9.78 -27.28
CA ILE A 320 -25.93 10.74 -28.26
C ILE A 320 -26.65 12.09 -28.17
N LEU A 321 -25.87 13.17 -28.19
CA LEU A 321 -26.39 14.52 -28.41
C LEU A 321 -26.64 14.73 -29.91
N LYS A 322 -27.79 14.27 -30.40
CA LYS A 322 -28.20 14.52 -31.79
C LYS A 322 -28.19 16.03 -32.04
N ASP A 323 -27.55 16.44 -33.14
CA ASP A 323 -27.39 17.85 -33.52
C ASP A 323 -26.72 18.73 -32.43
N ASN A 324 -25.95 18.12 -31.51
CA ASN A 324 -25.38 18.76 -30.31
C ASN A 324 -26.42 19.38 -29.37
N ASP A 325 -27.67 18.91 -29.39
CA ASP A 325 -28.73 19.42 -28.53
C ASP A 325 -28.84 18.59 -27.23
N PRO A 326 -28.64 19.19 -26.05
CA PRO A 326 -28.75 18.53 -24.74
C PRO A 326 -30.14 17.96 -24.43
N LYS A 327 -31.17 18.29 -25.21
CA LYS A 327 -32.52 17.68 -25.05
C LYS A 327 -32.56 16.21 -25.43
N ASN A 328 -31.59 15.73 -26.20
CA ASN A 328 -31.57 14.36 -26.70
C ASN A 328 -30.98 13.37 -25.70
N CYS A 329 -30.51 13.84 -24.54
CA CYS A 329 -29.94 12.95 -23.53
C CYS A 329 -30.57 13.11 -22.14
N PRO A 330 -31.11 12.03 -21.54
CA PRO A 330 -31.77 12.09 -20.24
C PRO A 330 -30.91 12.72 -19.14
N HIS A 331 -29.63 12.34 -19.02
CA HIS A 331 -28.73 12.92 -18.01
C HIS A 331 -28.49 14.44 -18.19
N THR A 332 -28.45 14.96 -19.43
CA THR A 332 -28.29 16.41 -19.69
C THR A 332 -29.61 17.17 -19.59
N THR A 333 -30.72 16.47 -19.40
CA THR A 333 -32.03 17.07 -19.09
C THR A 333 -32.39 16.98 -17.61
N GLY A 334 -31.57 16.30 -16.80
CA GLY A 334 -31.88 16.00 -15.40
C GLY A 334 -32.89 14.88 -15.20
N HIS A 335 -33.36 14.22 -16.26
CA HIS A 335 -34.36 13.16 -16.21
C HIS A 335 -33.79 11.75 -16.08
N ALA A 336 -32.49 11.58 -15.81
CA ALA A 336 -31.90 10.27 -15.54
C ALA A 336 -30.91 10.25 -14.39
N VAL A 337 -30.78 9.05 -13.82
CA VAL A 337 -29.83 8.70 -12.77
C VAL A 337 -29.39 7.25 -12.94
N ASP A 338 -28.10 6.99 -12.79
CA ASP A 338 -27.52 5.65 -12.80
C ASP A 338 -27.31 5.20 -11.35
N ILE A 339 -28.01 4.13 -10.96
CA ILE A 339 -28.07 3.62 -9.59
C ILE A 339 -27.89 2.10 -9.57
N TRP A 340 -27.04 1.64 -8.66
CA TRP A 340 -26.84 0.22 -8.37
C TRP A 340 -27.37 -0.14 -7.00
N ALA A 341 -27.96 -1.33 -6.88
CA ALA A 341 -28.33 -1.85 -5.58
C ALA A 341 -27.06 -2.28 -4.83
N SER A 342 -27.06 -2.11 -3.50
CA SER A 342 -25.92 -2.43 -2.65
C SER A 342 -26.29 -3.21 -1.41
N HIS A 343 -25.28 -3.90 -0.87
CA HIS A 343 -25.30 -4.44 0.48
C HIS A 343 -24.07 -3.96 1.24
N GLU A 344 -24.10 -4.09 2.56
CA GLU A 344 -23.01 -3.67 3.42
C GLU A 344 -22.03 -4.83 3.67
N VAL A 345 -20.73 -4.59 3.47
CA VAL A 345 -19.64 -5.49 3.84
C VAL A 345 -18.66 -4.70 4.70
N ASN A 346 -18.51 -5.09 5.97
CA ASN A 346 -17.62 -4.43 6.94
C ASN A 346 -17.83 -2.90 7.02
N GLY A 347 -19.08 -2.44 7.10
CA GLY A 347 -19.40 -1.00 7.16
C GLY A 347 -19.30 -0.28 5.81
N THR A 348 -18.98 -0.98 4.71
CA THR A 348 -18.82 -0.38 3.38
C THR A 348 -19.92 -0.87 2.44
N ALA A 349 -20.60 0.06 1.78
CA ALA A 349 -21.59 -0.27 0.75
C ALA A 349 -20.90 -0.74 -0.54
N VAL A 350 -21.25 -1.94 -1.01
CA VAL A 350 -20.72 -2.55 -2.23
C VAL A 350 -21.84 -2.90 -3.20
N GLN A 351 -21.58 -2.83 -4.52
CA GLN A 351 -22.57 -3.21 -5.53
C GLN A 351 -22.95 -4.69 -5.37
N CYS A 352 -24.23 -4.99 -5.49
CA CYS A 352 -24.71 -6.38 -5.49
C CYS A 352 -24.33 -7.16 -6.76
N ILE A 353 -24.16 -6.45 -7.88
CA ILE A 353 -23.69 -7.00 -9.15
C ILE A 353 -22.92 -5.91 -9.89
N ASP A 354 -21.76 -6.25 -10.46
CA ASP A 354 -20.94 -5.29 -11.19
C ASP A 354 -21.39 -5.13 -12.65
N GLN A 355 -21.03 -4.00 -13.25
CA GLN A 355 -21.43 -3.65 -14.62
C GLN A 355 -20.97 -4.67 -15.66
N LYS A 356 -19.76 -5.24 -15.52
CA LYS A 356 -19.23 -6.18 -16.51
C LYS A 356 -20.01 -7.50 -16.48
N THR A 357 -20.28 -8.02 -15.28
CA THR A 357 -21.12 -9.20 -15.09
C THR A 357 -22.53 -8.93 -15.62
N CYS A 358 -23.11 -7.77 -15.29
CA CYS A 358 -24.43 -7.36 -15.75
C CYS A 358 -24.53 -7.26 -17.28
N LEU A 359 -23.53 -6.69 -17.95
CA LEU A 359 -23.47 -6.60 -19.42
C LEU A 359 -23.27 -7.95 -20.11
N SER A 360 -22.69 -8.94 -19.42
CA SER A 360 -22.50 -10.28 -19.98
C SER A 360 -23.79 -11.12 -20.01
N ASP A 361 -24.70 -10.89 -19.07
CA ASP A 361 -26.02 -11.50 -19.02
C ASP A 361 -27.03 -10.53 -18.38
N LEU A 362 -27.71 -9.77 -19.25
CA LEU A 362 -28.73 -8.80 -18.82
C LEU A 362 -29.90 -9.46 -18.10
N THR A 363 -30.26 -10.69 -18.47
CA THR A 363 -31.39 -11.39 -17.83
C THR A 363 -31.03 -11.74 -16.40
N ALA A 364 -29.84 -12.29 -16.17
CA ALA A 364 -29.33 -12.55 -14.83
C ALA A 364 -29.19 -11.27 -14.00
N CYS A 365 -28.86 -10.14 -14.63
CA CYS A 365 -28.78 -8.85 -13.95
C CYS A 365 -30.15 -8.32 -13.50
N PHE A 366 -31.17 -8.38 -14.37
CA PHE A 366 -32.54 -7.99 -14.02
C PHE A 366 -33.17 -8.93 -12.98
N GLU A 367 -32.79 -10.21 -12.97
CA GLU A 367 -33.28 -11.20 -12.02
C GLU A 367 -32.43 -11.33 -10.74
N ASN A 368 -31.33 -10.58 -10.61
CA ASN A 368 -30.55 -10.54 -9.38
C ASN A 368 -31.42 -9.97 -8.24
N ASP A 369 -31.61 -10.71 -7.15
CA ASP A 369 -32.57 -10.35 -6.08
C ASP A 369 -32.38 -8.92 -5.55
N CYS A 370 -31.12 -8.50 -5.36
CA CYS A 370 -30.79 -7.18 -4.87
C CYS A 370 -31.08 -6.08 -5.92
N GLN A 371 -30.60 -6.25 -7.17
CA GLN A 371 -30.86 -5.28 -8.25
C GLN A 371 -32.34 -5.21 -8.63
N LYS A 372 -33.04 -6.35 -8.64
CA LYS A 372 -34.48 -6.45 -8.88
C LYS A 372 -35.31 -5.72 -7.83
N THR A 373 -34.87 -5.78 -6.57
CA THR A 373 -35.50 -5.04 -5.46
C THR A 373 -35.37 -3.54 -5.66
N LEU A 374 -34.19 -3.05 -6.04
CA LEU A 374 -33.98 -1.65 -6.44
C LEU A 374 -34.89 -1.25 -7.59
N ILE A 375 -34.90 -2.02 -8.67
CA ILE A 375 -35.70 -1.71 -9.86
C ILE A 375 -37.19 -1.59 -9.50
N SER A 376 -37.70 -2.53 -8.69
CA SER A 376 -39.11 -2.52 -8.25
C SER A 376 -39.43 -1.31 -7.38
N ALA A 377 -38.53 -0.92 -6.47
CA ALA A 377 -38.70 0.27 -5.62
C ALA A 377 -38.67 1.56 -6.44
N MET A 378 -37.76 1.66 -7.41
CA MET A 378 -37.67 2.80 -8.33
C MET A 378 -38.93 2.92 -9.19
N GLN A 379 -39.45 1.80 -9.69
CA GLN A 379 -40.70 1.78 -10.47
C GLN A 379 -41.92 2.21 -9.64
N ALA A 380 -41.99 1.82 -8.37
CA ALA A 380 -43.04 2.27 -7.45
C ALA A 380 -43.04 3.80 -7.25
N GLU A 381 -41.87 4.43 -7.37
CA GLU A 381 -41.70 5.88 -7.30
C GLU A 381 -41.81 6.56 -8.68
N GLY A 382 -42.25 5.83 -9.72
CA GLY A 382 -42.53 6.36 -11.05
C GLY A 382 -41.32 6.52 -11.96
N PHE A 383 -40.19 5.90 -11.64
CA PHE A 383 -39.08 5.77 -12.58
C PHE A 383 -39.33 4.62 -13.55
N CYS A 384 -38.89 4.76 -14.80
CA CYS A 384 -38.70 3.63 -15.69
C CYS A 384 -37.22 3.20 -15.67
N VAL A 385 -36.93 1.95 -16.04
CA VAL A 385 -35.57 1.41 -16.19
C VAL A 385 -35.28 1.05 -17.65
N LEU A 386 -34.06 1.34 -18.12
CA LEU A 386 -33.68 1.04 -19.50
C LEU A 386 -33.48 -0.46 -19.74
N ALA A 387 -34.08 -1.02 -20.79
CA ALA A 387 -33.99 -2.46 -21.08
C ALA A 387 -32.56 -2.99 -21.34
N THR A 388 -31.62 -2.11 -21.66
CA THR A 388 -30.20 -2.46 -21.93
C THR A 388 -29.25 -2.06 -20.81
N GLU A 389 -29.72 -1.31 -19.82
CA GLU A 389 -28.92 -0.76 -18.72
C GLU A 389 -29.74 -0.86 -17.42
N PRO A 390 -29.68 -1.99 -16.69
CA PRO A 390 -30.50 -2.24 -15.49
C PRO A 390 -30.25 -1.28 -14.32
N TRP A 391 -29.22 -0.45 -14.42
CA TRP A 391 -28.87 0.61 -13.48
C TRP A 391 -29.38 1.99 -13.91
N HIS A 392 -29.84 2.16 -15.16
CA HIS A 392 -30.25 3.45 -15.71
C HIS A 392 -31.74 3.68 -15.49
N PHE A 393 -32.07 4.69 -14.69
CA PHE A 393 -33.43 5.06 -14.37
C PHE A 393 -33.78 6.43 -14.94
N GLU A 394 -34.99 6.56 -15.48
CA GLU A 394 -35.49 7.84 -16.01
C GLU A 394 -36.81 8.25 -15.36
N LYS A 395 -36.95 9.56 -15.08
CA LYS A 395 -38.19 10.18 -14.60
C LYS A 395 -38.23 11.66 -15.01
N PRO A 396 -39.20 12.11 -15.83
CA PRO A 396 -40.11 11.29 -16.63
C PRO A 396 -39.36 10.46 -17.70
N GLN A 397 -40.04 9.46 -18.25
CA GLN A 397 -39.51 8.66 -19.35
C GLN A 397 -39.14 9.51 -20.57
N MET A 398 -37.93 9.32 -21.10
CA MET A 398 -37.43 9.92 -22.34
C MET A 398 -37.06 8.87 -23.39
N SER A 399 -36.48 7.75 -22.98
CA SER A 399 -36.07 6.67 -23.87
C SER A 399 -37.24 5.71 -24.15
N THR A 400 -37.40 5.35 -25.42
CA THR A 400 -38.46 4.42 -25.86
C THR A 400 -38.27 2.99 -25.32
N SER A 401 -37.03 2.60 -25.02
CA SER A 401 -36.67 1.32 -24.41
C SER A 401 -36.76 1.32 -22.87
N CYS A 402 -37.13 2.44 -22.25
CA CYS A 402 -37.33 2.54 -20.82
C CYS A 402 -38.69 1.92 -20.44
N ARG A 403 -38.69 1.01 -19.46
CA ARG A 403 -39.87 0.23 -19.06
C ARG A 403 -40.17 0.44 -17.59
N GLY A 404 -41.45 0.56 -17.23
CA GLY A 404 -41.89 0.48 -15.83
C GLY A 404 -42.49 1.72 -15.17
N ALA A 405 -43.02 2.68 -15.93
CA ALA A 405 -43.95 3.67 -15.39
C ALA A 405 -45.37 3.33 -15.89
N HIS A 406 -46.17 2.66 -15.06
CA HIS A 406 -47.61 2.50 -15.29
C HIS A 406 -48.41 3.20 -14.21
#